data_AF-A0A811K6J8-F1
#
_entry.id   AF-A0A811K6J8-F1
#
_cell.length_a   1.000
_cell.length_b   1.000
_cell.length_c   1.000
_cell.angle_alpha   90.00
_cell.angle_beta   90.00
_cell.angle_gamma   90.00
#
_symmetry.space_group_name_H-M   'P 1'
#
loop_
_entity.id
_entity.type
_entity.pdbx_description
1 polymer ?
#
loop_
_entity_poly.entity_id
_entity_poly.type
_entity_poly.pdbx_seq_one_letter_code
_entity_poly.pdbx_strand_id
1 'polypeptide(L)'
;MLPRGLAAFLLICSLTAAQDFFNTDSCGQSLGCWSFPTNCKPKTCHGIVRWKLEDDKLFIDLQAKDLDNSADVGRYISVGISEDAIMDNDTVIECVFKEDNQVNAFISYNDHHDNVQLFDASTNLLSIDSAARHDERMMCRVVLDYSKLNKVQEGERETVKDVRDGEWVLIFAQGAADLKTGEKYMHAYYPWSTQELVHFCQDCDQSVTVVEKTFPQRARRMRK
;
A
#
# COMPACT_ATOMS: atom_id res chain seq x y z
N MET A 1 51.65 44.05 -11.19
CA MET A 1 51.38 43.49 -9.85
C MET A 1 49.91 43.71 -9.53
N LEU A 2 49.23 42.64 -9.06
CA LEU A 2 47.82 42.53 -8.60
C LEU A 2 46.69 42.59 -9.67
N PRO A 3 45.57 41.85 -9.47
CA PRO A 3 45.48 40.47 -9.93
C PRO A 3 44.24 40.15 -10.79
N ARG A 4 44.29 38.98 -11.43
CA ARG A 4 43.19 38.29 -12.10
C ARG A 4 42.11 37.91 -11.09
N GLY A 5 40.91 38.48 -11.21
CA GLY A 5 39.71 37.99 -10.53
C GLY A 5 39.00 36.95 -11.40
N LEU A 6 39.09 35.68 -11.01
CA LEU A 6 38.21 34.64 -11.54
C LEU A 6 36.78 34.92 -11.05
N ALA A 7 35.86 35.14 -11.98
CA ALA A 7 34.44 35.03 -11.69
C ALA A 7 34.09 33.54 -11.54
N ALA A 8 33.91 33.09 -10.30
CA ALA A 8 33.38 31.76 -10.00
C ALA A 8 31.89 31.74 -10.34
N PHE A 9 31.52 31.09 -11.44
CA PHE A 9 30.14 30.72 -11.71
C PHE A 9 29.73 29.63 -10.72
N LEU A 10 28.96 30.00 -9.69
CA LEU A 10 28.22 29.07 -8.84
C LEU A 10 27.11 28.43 -9.68
N LEU A 11 27.38 27.24 -10.21
CA LEU A 11 26.34 26.38 -10.79
C LEU A 11 25.54 25.78 -9.62
N ILE A 12 24.49 26.48 -9.19
CA ILE A 12 23.50 25.92 -8.26
C ILE A 12 22.66 24.93 -9.08
N CYS A 13 23.12 23.69 -9.16
CA CYS A 13 22.33 22.58 -9.68
C CYS A 13 21.34 22.17 -8.58
N SER A 14 20.22 22.87 -8.49
CA SER A 14 19.08 22.43 -7.70
C SER A 14 18.48 21.19 -8.37
N LEU A 15 18.99 20.01 -8.01
CA LEU A 15 18.30 18.75 -8.26
C LEU A 15 17.02 18.75 -7.43
N THR A 16 15.94 19.30 -7.97
CA THR A 16 14.60 18.90 -7.52
C THR A 16 14.44 17.44 -7.93
N ALA A 17 14.59 16.52 -6.98
CA ALA A 17 14.12 15.16 -7.17
C ALA A 17 12.67 15.26 -7.66
N ALA A 18 12.40 14.76 -8.87
CA ALA A 18 11.05 14.74 -9.39
C ALA A 18 10.17 13.98 -8.40
N GLN A 19 9.05 14.60 -8.04
CA GLN A 19 8.12 14.05 -7.07
C GLN A 19 7.45 12.83 -7.71
N ASP A 20 7.98 11.64 -7.46
CA ASP A 20 7.42 10.39 -7.98
C ASP A 20 6.17 10.05 -7.17
N PHE A 21 5.05 10.71 -7.44
CA PHE A 21 3.75 10.22 -7.01
C PHE A 21 3.30 9.09 -7.93
N PHE A 22 2.48 8.18 -7.40
CA PHE A 22 1.74 7.26 -8.23
C PHE A 22 0.70 8.01 -9.06
N ASN A 23 1.03 8.23 -10.34
CA ASN A 23 0.13 8.81 -11.32
C ASN A 23 -1.08 7.89 -11.58
N THR A 24 -2.24 8.48 -11.85
CA THR A 24 -3.48 7.76 -12.15
C THR A 24 -3.81 7.70 -13.65
N ASP A 25 -2.94 8.18 -14.54
CA ASP A 25 -3.21 8.23 -15.99
C ASP A 25 -3.50 6.86 -16.62
N SER A 26 -2.89 5.79 -16.09
CA SER A 26 -3.11 4.41 -16.58
C SER A 26 -4.31 3.71 -15.94
N CYS A 27 -5.01 4.35 -15.00
CA CYS A 27 -6.20 3.81 -14.36
C CYS A 27 -7.33 3.63 -15.37
N GLY A 28 -8.04 2.51 -15.31
CA GLY A 28 -9.09 2.20 -16.29
C GLY A 28 -8.58 1.70 -17.63
N GLN A 29 -7.26 1.73 -17.85
CA GLN A 29 -6.63 1.29 -19.10
C GLN A 29 -5.82 0.02 -18.87
N SER A 30 -4.74 0.11 -18.09
CA SER A 30 -3.83 -1.01 -17.80
C SER A 30 -3.63 -1.27 -16.32
N LEU A 31 -4.21 -0.42 -15.46
CA LEU A 31 -4.20 -0.55 -14.01
C LEU A 31 -5.62 -0.43 -13.46
N GLY A 32 -5.93 -1.28 -12.49
CA GLY A 32 -7.05 -1.07 -11.59
C GLY A 32 -6.65 -0.05 -10.54
N CYS A 33 -7.58 0.81 -10.16
CA CYS A 33 -7.27 1.90 -9.26
C CYS A 33 -8.39 2.18 -8.28
N TRP A 34 -7.98 2.55 -7.09
CA TRP A 34 -8.86 3.07 -6.07
C TRP A 34 -8.19 4.26 -5.39
N SER A 35 -8.84 5.41 -5.45
CA SER A 35 -8.37 6.63 -4.80
C SER A 35 -9.39 7.10 -3.79
N PHE A 36 -8.94 7.65 -2.67
CA PHE A 36 -9.84 8.22 -1.67
C PHE A 36 -9.29 9.57 -1.16
N PRO A 37 -10.13 10.64 -1.15
CA PRO A 37 -11.50 10.68 -1.69
C PRO A 37 -11.57 10.33 -3.18
N THR A 38 -12.69 9.75 -3.65
CA THR A 38 -12.81 9.28 -5.04
C THR A 38 -12.35 10.33 -6.05
N ASN A 39 -11.56 9.92 -7.05
CA ASN A 39 -11.08 10.75 -8.16
C ASN A 39 -10.23 11.97 -7.72
N CYS A 40 -9.60 11.88 -6.55
CA CYS A 40 -8.64 12.89 -6.12
C CYS A 40 -7.39 12.89 -7.01
N LYS A 41 -6.71 14.03 -7.09
CA LYS A 41 -5.40 14.13 -7.73
C LYS A 41 -4.34 13.49 -6.83
N PRO A 42 -3.29 12.83 -7.36
CA PRO A 42 -2.28 12.13 -6.56
C PRO A 42 -1.72 12.94 -5.38
N LYS A 43 -1.43 14.22 -5.61
CA LYS A 43 -0.91 15.14 -4.58
C LYS A 43 -1.92 15.48 -3.48
N THR A 44 -3.22 15.40 -3.75
CA THR A 44 -4.31 15.76 -2.83
C THR A 44 -5.02 14.55 -2.21
N CYS A 45 -4.78 13.34 -2.74
CA CYS A 45 -5.39 12.12 -2.22
C CYS A 45 -4.96 11.83 -0.78
N HIS A 46 -5.86 11.24 0.01
CA HIS A 46 -5.50 10.61 1.27
C HIS A 46 -4.76 9.31 1.01
N GLY A 47 -5.20 8.55 0.01
CA GLY A 47 -4.44 7.42 -0.50
C GLY A 47 -4.87 6.97 -1.88
N ILE A 48 -4.02 6.15 -2.48
CA ILE A 48 -4.20 5.50 -3.77
C ILE A 48 -3.74 4.06 -3.62
N VAL A 49 -4.58 3.14 -4.08
CA VAL A 49 -4.22 1.76 -4.36
C VAL A 49 -4.28 1.58 -5.88
N ARG A 50 -3.22 1.07 -6.49
CA ARG A 50 -3.25 0.61 -7.89
C ARG A 50 -2.85 -0.84 -7.92
N TRP A 51 -3.40 -1.58 -8.87
CA TRP A 51 -3.03 -2.96 -9.06
C TRP A 51 -3.01 -3.37 -10.53
N LYS A 52 -2.27 -4.44 -10.77
CA LYS A 52 -2.28 -5.19 -12.02
C LYS A 52 -2.08 -6.66 -11.70
N LEU A 53 -2.90 -7.51 -12.32
CA LEU A 53 -2.65 -8.94 -12.33
C LEU A 53 -2.03 -9.30 -13.69
N GLU A 54 -0.85 -9.94 -13.67
CA GLU A 54 -0.23 -10.52 -14.86
C GLU A 54 0.17 -11.95 -14.54
N ASP A 55 -0.43 -12.92 -15.25
CA ASP A 55 -0.28 -14.34 -14.98
C ASP A 55 -0.59 -14.65 -13.50
N ASP A 56 0.40 -15.16 -12.76
CA ASP A 56 0.30 -15.50 -11.35
C ASP A 56 0.78 -14.38 -10.41
N LYS A 57 1.02 -13.16 -10.93
CA LYS A 57 1.62 -12.07 -10.17
C LYS A 57 0.68 -10.89 -10.02
N LEU A 58 0.43 -10.54 -8.77
CA LEU A 58 -0.31 -9.35 -8.39
C LEU A 58 0.68 -8.24 -8.03
N PHE A 59 0.73 -7.21 -8.86
CA PHE A 59 1.46 -5.98 -8.61
C PHE A 59 0.56 -5.01 -7.87
N ILE A 60 0.99 -4.50 -6.72
CA ILE A 60 0.24 -3.52 -5.93
C ILE A 60 1.10 -2.31 -5.63
N ASP A 61 0.53 -1.14 -5.86
CA ASP A 61 1.05 0.15 -5.46
C ASP A 61 0.17 0.74 -4.34
N LEU A 62 0.78 1.07 -3.20
CA LEU A 62 0.15 1.74 -2.08
C LEU A 62 0.77 3.12 -1.90
N GLN A 63 -0.06 4.16 -1.93
CA GLN A 63 0.33 5.51 -1.57
C GLN A 63 -0.61 6.07 -0.51
N ALA A 64 -0.06 6.76 0.48
CA ALA A 64 -0.84 7.41 1.52
C ALA A 64 -0.24 8.76 1.93
N LYS A 65 -1.09 9.67 2.43
CA LYS A 65 -0.62 10.86 3.15
C LYS A 65 -0.10 10.45 4.52
N ASP A 66 1.14 10.75 4.83
CA ASP A 66 1.68 10.63 6.20
C ASP A 66 1.09 11.74 7.06
N LEU A 67 0.09 11.40 7.86
CA LEU A 67 -0.77 12.37 8.54
C LEU A 67 -0.06 13.15 9.65
N ASP A 68 1.03 12.60 10.18
CA ASP A 68 1.78 13.21 11.28
C ASP A 68 3.18 13.67 10.83
N ASN A 69 3.69 13.13 9.71
CA ASN A 69 5.01 13.44 9.13
C ASN A 69 6.17 13.46 10.15
N SER A 70 6.06 12.66 11.22
CA SER A 70 7.05 12.60 12.29
C SER A 70 8.13 11.57 11.97
N ALA A 71 9.40 11.99 11.97
CA ALA A 71 10.54 11.10 11.80
C ALA A 71 10.77 10.19 13.02
N ASP A 72 10.21 10.54 14.18
CA ASP A 72 10.41 9.83 15.45
C ASP A 72 9.45 8.65 15.65
N VAL A 73 8.56 8.39 14.69
CA VAL A 73 7.57 7.32 14.78
C VAL A 73 7.59 6.53 13.49
N GLY A 74 7.62 5.20 13.61
CA GLY A 74 7.39 4.31 12.48
C GLY A 74 5.99 4.48 11.91
N ARG A 75 5.77 3.98 10.70
CA ARG A 75 4.46 4.02 10.05
C ARG A 75 4.17 2.74 9.32
N TYR A 76 2.90 2.49 9.04
CA TYR A 76 2.52 1.48 8.08
C TYR A 76 1.41 1.98 7.16
N ILE A 77 1.38 1.38 5.95
CA ILE A 77 0.27 1.45 5.00
C ILE A 77 -0.11 0.03 4.61
N SER A 78 -1.40 -0.22 4.41
CA SER A 78 -1.86 -1.55 4.03
C SER A 78 -3.14 -1.54 3.19
N VAL A 79 -3.33 -2.62 2.44
CA VAL A 79 -4.59 -2.98 1.80
C VAL A 79 -4.98 -4.40 2.20
N GLY A 80 -6.19 -4.54 2.73
CA GLY A 80 -6.86 -5.81 2.99
C GLY A 80 -7.69 -6.23 1.78
N ILE A 81 -7.68 -7.52 1.49
CA ILE A 81 -8.50 -8.21 0.51
C ILE A 81 -9.51 -9.03 1.31
N SER A 82 -10.79 -8.71 1.15
CA SER A 82 -11.87 -9.24 1.97
C SER A 82 -13.06 -9.68 1.12
N GLU A 83 -13.87 -10.57 1.68
CA GLU A 83 -15.16 -10.97 1.11
C GLU A 83 -16.27 -9.96 1.44
N ASP A 84 -16.06 -9.11 2.45
CA ASP A 84 -16.99 -8.06 2.83
C ASP A 84 -16.28 -6.79 3.34
N ALA A 85 -17.05 -5.85 3.89
CA ALA A 85 -16.51 -4.59 4.40
C ALA A 85 -16.21 -4.64 5.91
N ILE A 86 -15.90 -5.81 6.46
CA ILE A 86 -15.54 -6.02 7.86
C ILE A 86 -14.06 -6.41 7.91
N MET A 87 -13.34 -5.91 8.90
CA MET A 87 -11.91 -6.22 9.07
C MET A 87 -11.71 -7.58 9.76
N ASP A 88 -12.28 -8.64 9.19
CA ASP A 88 -12.15 -10.01 9.66
C ASP A 88 -12.03 -11.00 8.50
N ASN A 89 -11.22 -12.04 8.70
CA ASN A 89 -10.91 -13.03 7.68
C ASN A 89 -10.27 -12.43 6.40
N ASP A 90 -9.45 -11.39 6.58
CA ASP A 90 -8.81 -10.65 5.48
C ASP A 90 -7.38 -11.12 5.26
N THR A 91 -6.96 -11.23 4.01
CA THR A 91 -5.54 -11.16 3.67
C THR A 91 -5.13 -9.71 3.55
N VAL A 92 -4.11 -9.31 4.28
CA VAL A 92 -3.62 -7.93 4.32
C VAL A 92 -2.21 -7.88 3.76
N ILE A 93 -1.97 -6.93 2.86
CA ILE A 93 -0.66 -6.63 2.31
C ILE A 93 -0.24 -5.28 2.88
N GLU A 94 0.91 -5.25 3.57
CA GLU A 94 1.34 -4.09 4.32
C GLU A 94 2.81 -3.78 4.13
N CYS A 95 3.14 -2.48 4.22
CA CYS A 95 4.51 -2.01 4.30
C CYS A 95 4.70 -1.19 5.57
N VAL A 96 5.75 -1.53 6.33
CA VAL A 96 6.11 -0.93 7.60
C VAL A 96 7.42 -0.16 7.45
N PHE A 97 7.35 1.15 7.67
CA PHE A 97 8.46 2.11 7.60
C PHE A 97 9.03 2.33 8.99
N LYS A 98 10.33 2.09 9.16
CA LYS A 98 11.08 2.15 10.41
C LYS A 98 12.16 3.24 10.35
N GLU A 99 13.04 3.28 11.36
CA GLU A 99 14.25 4.11 11.34
C GLU A 99 15.14 3.84 10.12
N ASP A 100 16.00 4.80 9.79
CA ASP A 100 17.00 4.73 8.73
C ASP A 100 16.44 4.37 7.34
N ASN A 101 15.20 4.77 7.06
CA ASN A 101 14.47 4.45 5.82
C ASN A 101 14.31 2.94 5.57
N GLN A 102 14.42 2.10 6.60
CA GLN A 102 14.14 0.68 6.46
C GLN A 102 12.64 0.46 6.24
N VAL A 103 12.31 -0.33 5.23
CA VAL A 103 10.93 -0.74 4.94
C VAL A 103 10.86 -2.25 4.87
N ASN A 104 9.93 -2.83 5.62
CA ASN A 104 9.58 -4.25 5.51
C ASN A 104 8.18 -4.37 4.95
N ALA A 105 7.95 -5.37 4.10
CA ALA A 105 6.63 -5.70 3.60
C ALA A 105 6.20 -7.06 4.14
N PHE A 106 4.92 -7.19 4.47
CA PHE A 106 4.35 -8.42 5.00
C PHE A 106 3.02 -8.74 4.32
N ILE A 107 2.73 -10.04 4.25
CA ILE A 107 1.38 -10.56 4.20
C ILE A 107 0.97 -10.80 5.65
N SER A 108 -0.19 -10.32 6.04
CA SER A 108 -0.77 -10.51 7.37
C SER A 108 -2.23 -10.94 7.25
N TYR A 109 -2.82 -11.39 8.35
CA TYR A 109 -4.20 -11.87 8.41
C TYR A 109 -4.94 -11.17 9.53
N ASN A 110 -6.15 -10.68 9.24
CA ASN A 110 -7.07 -10.16 10.26
C ASN A 110 -8.00 -11.29 10.72
N ASP A 111 -8.06 -11.55 12.02
CA ASP A 111 -8.90 -12.60 12.60
C ASP A 111 -10.11 -12.05 13.39
N HIS A 112 -10.52 -10.81 13.09
CA HIS A 112 -11.52 -9.98 13.79
C HIS A 112 -10.98 -9.17 14.97
N HIS A 113 -10.02 -9.71 15.73
CA HIS A 113 -9.51 -9.06 16.94
C HIS A 113 -8.12 -8.48 16.75
N ASP A 114 -7.29 -9.21 16.02
CA ASP A 114 -5.89 -8.92 15.85
C ASP A 114 -5.50 -8.98 14.36
N ASN A 115 -4.32 -8.45 14.07
CA ASN A 115 -3.66 -8.68 12.79
C ASN A 115 -2.34 -9.40 13.05
N VAL A 116 -2.17 -10.56 12.43
CA VAL A 116 -0.99 -11.42 12.60
C VAL A 116 -0.20 -11.47 11.31
N GLN A 117 1.11 -11.23 11.38
CA GLN A 117 2.00 -11.37 10.24
C GLN A 117 2.21 -12.85 9.89
N LEU A 118 2.02 -13.16 8.61
CA LEU A 118 2.22 -14.49 8.03
C LEU A 118 3.65 -14.54 7.48
N PHE A 119 4.60 -14.95 8.31
CA PHE A 119 6.04 -14.84 7.99
C PHE A 119 6.45 -15.79 6.85
N ASP A 120 5.86 -16.96 6.78
CA ASP A 120 6.16 -17.96 5.75
C ASP A 120 5.57 -17.52 4.40
N ALA A 121 4.33 -17.03 4.38
CA ALA A 121 3.69 -16.43 3.20
C ALA A 121 4.47 -15.19 2.73
N SER A 122 4.84 -14.29 3.66
CA SER A 122 5.63 -13.10 3.34
C SER A 122 6.96 -13.45 2.69
N THR A 123 7.65 -14.47 3.20
CA THR A 123 8.96 -14.91 2.68
C THR A 123 8.85 -15.54 1.30
N ASN A 124 7.79 -16.32 1.05
CA ASN A 124 7.67 -17.10 -0.17
C ASN A 124 6.96 -16.37 -1.31
N LEU A 125 6.00 -15.49 -1.01
CA LEU A 125 5.10 -14.88 -1.99
C LEU A 125 5.39 -13.42 -2.28
N LEU A 126 5.90 -12.67 -1.30
CA LEU A 126 5.94 -11.21 -1.34
C LEU A 126 7.36 -10.70 -1.62
N SER A 127 7.49 -9.77 -2.56
CA SER A 127 8.71 -8.98 -2.73
C SER A 127 8.40 -7.50 -2.82
N ILE A 128 9.29 -6.68 -2.26
CA ILE A 128 9.25 -5.22 -2.39
C ILE A 128 9.99 -4.82 -3.66
N ASP A 129 9.33 -4.06 -4.55
CA ASP A 129 9.96 -3.47 -5.73
C ASP A 129 10.57 -2.11 -5.37
N SER A 130 9.80 -1.28 -4.68
CA SER A 130 10.24 0.02 -4.19
C SER A 130 9.43 0.43 -2.96
N ALA A 131 10.03 1.17 -2.05
CA ALA A 131 9.27 1.87 -1.02
C ALA A 131 10.03 3.11 -0.56
N ALA A 132 9.29 4.14 -0.21
CA ALA A 132 9.85 5.39 0.27
C ALA A 132 8.87 6.10 1.20
N ARG A 133 9.43 6.84 2.15
CA ARG A 133 8.71 7.76 3.01
C ARG A 133 9.41 9.11 2.98
N HIS A 134 8.83 10.07 2.28
CA HIS A 134 9.33 11.44 2.19
C HIS A 134 8.18 12.38 1.78
N ASP A 135 8.37 13.69 1.98
CA ASP A 135 7.42 14.73 1.54
C ASP A 135 5.96 14.49 1.96
N GLU A 136 5.76 14.09 3.24
CA GLU A 136 4.44 13.78 3.80
C GLU A 136 3.73 12.61 3.09
N ARG A 137 4.48 11.70 2.48
CA ARG A 137 3.96 10.54 1.76
C ARG A 137 4.65 9.26 2.16
N MET A 138 3.84 8.21 2.19
CA MET A 138 4.29 6.83 2.24
C MET A 138 3.95 6.18 0.91
N MET A 139 4.93 5.51 0.32
CA MET A 139 4.81 4.85 -0.96
C MET A 139 5.43 3.47 -0.87
N CYS A 140 4.70 2.47 -1.35
CA CYS A 140 5.19 1.10 -1.39
C CYS A 140 4.67 0.40 -2.64
N ARG A 141 5.56 -0.26 -3.37
CA ARG A 141 5.22 -1.17 -4.44
C ARG A 141 5.69 -2.56 -4.09
N VAL A 142 4.78 -3.49 -4.20
CA VAL A 142 5.01 -4.90 -3.90
C VAL A 142 4.48 -5.79 -5.00
N VAL A 143 5.00 -7.01 -5.03
CA VAL A 143 4.56 -8.08 -5.91
C VAL A 143 4.22 -9.29 -5.06
N LEU A 144 3.01 -9.82 -5.22
CA LEU A 144 2.58 -11.12 -4.72
C LEU A 144 2.68 -12.14 -5.86
N ASP A 145 3.39 -13.24 -5.66
CA ASP A 145 3.60 -14.29 -6.65
C ASP A 145 2.86 -15.58 -6.26
N TYR A 146 1.62 -15.71 -6.74
CA TYR A 146 0.75 -16.85 -6.44
C TYR A 146 1.27 -18.19 -6.98
N SER A 147 2.20 -18.18 -7.94
CA SER A 147 2.84 -19.41 -8.45
C SER A 147 3.62 -20.16 -7.36
N LYS A 148 3.93 -19.47 -6.25
CA LYS A 148 4.68 -19.99 -5.11
C LYS A 148 3.80 -20.36 -3.91
N LEU A 149 2.47 -20.32 -4.03
CA LEU A 149 1.55 -20.71 -2.95
C LEU A 149 1.86 -22.11 -2.39
N ASN A 150 2.29 -23.04 -3.24
CA ASN A 150 2.67 -24.39 -2.82
C ASN A 150 3.91 -24.46 -1.90
N LYS A 151 4.69 -23.39 -1.79
CA LYS A 151 5.83 -23.28 -0.88
C LYS A 151 5.43 -22.78 0.51
N VAL A 152 4.22 -22.25 0.65
CA VAL A 152 3.70 -21.75 1.92
C VAL A 152 3.12 -22.91 2.73
N GLN A 153 3.41 -22.93 4.02
CA GLN A 153 2.85 -23.87 4.98
C GLN A 153 1.33 -23.79 4.99
N GLU A 154 0.68 -24.94 5.12
CA GLU A 154 -0.78 -25.10 4.96
C GLU A 154 -1.59 -24.09 5.78
N GLY A 155 -1.23 -23.88 7.06
CA GLY A 155 -1.97 -22.95 7.93
C GLY A 155 -1.94 -21.49 7.49
N GLU A 156 -0.81 -20.97 7.00
CA GLU A 156 -0.76 -19.60 6.46
C GLU A 156 -1.32 -19.55 5.02
N ARG A 157 -1.15 -20.63 4.25
CA ARG A 157 -1.63 -20.69 2.87
C ARG A 157 -3.15 -20.59 2.79
N GLU A 158 -3.86 -21.19 3.72
CA GLU A 158 -5.34 -21.15 3.79
C GLU A 158 -5.89 -19.76 4.11
N THR A 159 -5.09 -18.88 4.72
CA THR A 159 -5.50 -17.51 5.06
C THR A 159 -5.11 -16.47 4.00
N VAL A 160 -4.34 -16.87 2.98
CA VAL A 160 -4.01 -16.04 1.82
C VAL A 160 -5.09 -16.21 0.74
N LYS A 161 -5.89 -15.16 0.52
CA LYS A 161 -6.89 -15.07 -0.54
C LYS A 161 -6.19 -14.99 -1.90
N ASP A 162 -6.61 -15.86 -2.80
CA ASP A 162 -6.15 -15.88 -4.19
C ASP A 162 -7.06 -14.99 -5.05
N VAL A 163 -6.60 -13.78 -5.38
CA VAL A 163 -7.46 -12.79 -6.05
C VAL A 163 -7.80 -13.14 -7.50
N ARG A 164 -7.16 -14.15 -8.07
CA ARG A 164 -7.38 -14.60 -9.45
C ARG A 164 -8.76 -15.24 -9.62
N ASP A 165 -9.36 -15.71 -8.52
CA ASP A 165 -10.70 -16.29 -8.50
C ASP A 165 -11.61 -15.47 -7.58
N GLY A 166 -12.67 -14.88 -8.14
CA GLY A 166 -13.68 -14.12 -7.39
C GLY A 166 -13.61 -12.60 -7.51
N GLU A 167 -14.35 -11.96 -6.61
CA GLU A 167 -14.48 -10.50 -6.51
C GLU A 167 -14.38 -10.09 -5.04
N TRP A 168 -13.76 -8.95 -4.77
CA TRP A 168 -13.27 -8.62 -3.42
C TRP A 168 -13.64 -7.22 -2.98
N VAL A 169 -13.85 -7.04 -1.68
CA VAL A 169 -13.80 -5.71 -1.07
C VAL A 169 -12.36 -5.39 -0.72
N LEU A 170 -11.90 -4.18 -1.07
CA LEU A 170 -10.60 -3.70 -0.60
C LEU A 170 -10.80 -2.82 0.63
N ILE A 171 -9.96 -3.03 1.64
CA ILE A 171 -9.95 -2.25 2.88
C ILE A 171 -8.58 -1.59 3.04
N PHE A 172 -8.51 -0.27 2.99
CA PHE A 172 -7.27 0.46 3.15
C PHE A 172 -7.10 0.93 4.59
N ALA A 173 -5.92 0.72 5.16
CA ALA A 173 -5.55 1.25 6.48
C ALA A 173 -4.14 1.86 6.47
N GLN A 174 -3.94 2.81 7.37
CA GLN A 174 -2.61 3.34 7.70
C GLN A 174 -2.55 3.71 9.18
N GLY A 175 -1.35 3.71 9.73
CA GLY A 175 -1.18 4.03 11.14
C GLY A 175 0.27 4.17 11.57
N ALA A 176 0.44 4.36 12.87
CA ALA A 176 1.74 4.39 13.51
C ALA A 176 2.28 2.98 13.72
N ALA A 177 3.61 2.86 13.72
CA ALA A 177 4.33 1.68 14.15
C ALA A 177 5.47 2.11 15.09
N ASP A 178 5.96 1.19 15.92
CA ASP A 178 7.19 1.40 16.66
C ASP A 178 8.34 1.63 15.66
N LEU A 179 9.13 2.66 15.91
CA LEU A 179 10.18 3.08 14.98
C LEU A 179 11.29 2.04 14.80
N LYS A 180 11.55 1.22 15.82
CA LYS A 180 12.66 0.25 15.85
C LYS A 180 12.19 -1.16 15.52
N THR A 181 11.12 -1.61 16.16
CA THR A 181 10.61 -2.98 16.00
C THR A 181 9.71 -3.11 14.77
N GLY A 182 9.06 -2.02 14.36
CA GLY A 182 8.01 -2.05 13.33
C GLY A 182 6.68 -2.62 13.84
N GLU A 183 6.53 -2.85 15.15
CA GLU A 183 5.26 -3.29 15.73
C GLU A 183 4.18 -2.24 15.46
N LYS A 184 3.09 -2.65 14.81
CA LYS A 184 2.02 -1.75 14.39
C LYS A 184 1.11 -1.44 15.58
N TYR A 185 0.77 -0.16 15.72
CA TYR A 185 -0.34 0.24 16.58
C TYR A 185 -1.65 0.14 15.79
N MET A 186 -2.77 -0.03 16.51
CA MET A 186 -4.10 0.04 15.88
C MET A 186 -4.25 1.34 15.08
N HIS A 187 -4.81 1.25 13.87
CA HIS A 187 -4.97 2.42 13.01
C HIS A 187 -5.77 3.51 13.74
N ALA A 188 -5.21 4.71 13.83
CA ALA A 188 -5.85 5.85 14.50
C ALA A 188 -6.92 6.53 13.62
N TYR A 189 -6.87 6.30 12.30
CA TYR A 189 -7.74 6.91 11.32
C TYR A 189 -8.76 5.91 10.77
N TYR A 190 -9.86 6.43 10.22
CA TYR A 190 -10.89 5.59 9.62
C TYR A 190 -10.31 4.82 8.43
N PRO A 191 -10.39 3.48 8.42
CA PRO A 191 -10.07 2.72 7.23
C PRO A 191 -11.08 3.08 6.15
N TRP A 192 -10.64 3.01 4.90
CA TRP A 192 -11.51 3.16 3.75
C TRP A 192 -11.86 1.77 3.26
N SER A 193 -13.06 1.58 2.73
CA SER A 193 -13.38 0.37 1.98
C SER A 193 -14.05 0.72 0.66
N THR A 194 -13.87 -0.16 -0.32
CA THR A 194 -14.65 -0.10 -1.56
C THR A 194 -16.13 -0.40 -1.23
N GLN A 195 -17.05 0.26 -1.93
CA GLN A 195 -18.47 -0.10 -1.88
C GLN A 195 -18.88 -1.06 -3.00
N GLU A 196 -18.01 -1.22 -3.97
CA GLU A 196 -18.15 -2.17 -5.07
C GLU A 196 -17.08 -3.26 -4.95
N LEU A 197 -17.44 -4.42 -5.47
CA LEU A 197 -16.52 -5.54 -5.55
C LEU A 197 -15.48 -5.24 -6.63
N VAL A 198 -14.25 -5.59 -6.32
CA VAL A 198 -13.08 -5.44 -7.19
C VAL A 198 -12.73 -6.80 -7.76
N HIS A 199 -12.72 -6.87 -9.08
CA HIS A 199 -12.17 -8.00 -9.80
C HIS A 199 -10.73 -7.70 -10.25
N PHE A 200 -9.81 -8.61 -9.95
CA PHE A 200 -8.41 -8.56 -10.39
C PHE A 200 -8.26 -9.40 -11.65
N CYS A 201 -8.33 -8.78 -12.82
CA CYS A 201 -8.23 -9.48 -14.10
C CYS A 201 -6.92 -9.18 -14.82
N GLN A 202 -6.49 -10.14 -15.63
CA GLN A 202 -5.34 -10.04 -16.53
C GLN A 202 -5.70 -9.33 -17.84
N ASP A 203 -6.82 -9.71 -18.46
CA ASP A 203 -7.29 -9.23 -19.76
C ASP A 203 -8.78 -8.89 -19.70
N CYS A 204 -9.19 -7.92 -18.88
CA CYS A 204 -10.59 -7.49 -18.91
C CYS A 204 -10.92 -6.84 -20.27
N ASP A 205 -11.87 -7.40 -21.02
CA ASP A 205 -12.52 -6.80 -22.20
C ASP A 205 -13.26 -5.48 -21.87
N GLN A 206 -13.35 -5.13 -20.59
CA GLN A 206 -13.91 -3.90 -20.03
C GLN A 206 -12.80 -3.17 -19.25
N SER A 207 -12.74 -1.84 -19.37
CA SER A 207 -11.78 -0.97 -18.65
C SER A 207 -11.50 -1.45 -17.23
N VAL A 208 -10.23 -1.67 -16.89
CA VAL A 208 -9.79 -2.17 -15.58
C VAL A 208 -10.45 -1.38 -14.44
N THR A 209 -10.89 -2.04 -13.37
CA THR A 209 -11.74 -1.46 -12.33
C THR A 209 -11.18 -0.14 -11.77
N VAL A 210 -11.94 0.95 -11.94
CA VAL A 210 -11.75 2.20 -11.20
C VAL A 210 -12.83 2.27 -10.14
N VAL A 211 -12.43 2.24 -8.87
CA VAL A 211 -13.38 2.32 -7.77
C VAL A 211 -13.91 3.75 -7.66
N GLU A 212 -15.20 3.92 -7.90
CA GLU A 212 -15.90 5.22 -7.88
C GLU A 212 -16.61 5.46 -6.53
N LYS A 213 -16.83 4.42 -5.74
CA LYS A 213 -17.54 4.54 -4.45
C LYS A 213 -16.69 4.06 -3.28
N THR A 214 -16.39 4.99 -2.38
CA THR A 214 -15.60 4.75 -1.16
C THR A 214 -16.41 5.07 0.09
N PHE A 215 -16.24 4.28 1.15
CA PHE A 215 -16.89 4.50 2.44
C PHE A 215 -15.84 4.63 3.56
N PRO A 216 -15.87 5.71 4.37
CA PRO A 216 -15.10 5.74 5.60
C PRO A 216 -15.75 4.80 6.62
N GLN A 217 -15.05 3.72 6.96
CA GLN A 217 -15.46 2.79 8.01
C GLN A 217 -15.51 3.53 9.34
N ARG A 218 -16.60 3.42 10.12
CA ARG A 218 -16.57 3.93 11.51
C ARG A 218 -15.68 3.02 12.34
N ALA A 219 -14.62 3.55 12.96
CA ALA A 219 -13.86 2.84 13.98
C ALA A 219 -14.84 2.40 15.08
N ARG A 220 -15.17 1.10 15.13
CA ARG A 220 -15.90 0.54 16.25
C ARG A 220 -14.96 0.63 17.45
N ARG A 221 -15.25 1.51 18.41
CA ARG A 221 -14.68 1.40 19.75
C ARG A 221 -15.06 0.02 20.27
N MET A 222 -14.14 -0.94 20.22
CA MET A 222 -14.27 -2.12 21.05
C MET A 222 -14.27 -1.63 22.50
N ARG A 223 -15.33 -1.95 23.23
CA ARG A 223 -15.38 -1.67 24.67
C ARG A 223 -14.19 -2.40 25.30
N LYS A 224 -13.39 -1.66 26.07
CA LYS A 224 -12.37 -2.23 26.95
C LYS A 224 -12.97 -3.30 27.84
#